data_AF-A0A9D4PCV5-F1
#
_entry.id   AF-A0A9D4PCV5-F1
#
_cell.length_a   1.000
_cell.length_b   1.000
_cell.length_c   1.000
_cell.angle_alpha   90.00
_cell.angle_beta   90.00
_cell.angle_gamma   90.00
#
_symmetry.space_group_name_H-M   'P 1'
#
loop_
_entity.id
_entity.type
_entity.pdbx_description
1 polymer ?
#
loop_
_entity_poly.entity_id
_entity_poly.type
_entity_poly.pdbx_seq_one_letter_code
_entity_poly.pdbx_strand_id
1 'polypeptide(L)'
;MPGDSRLKPSTQRAFGSRKKRAWNKKAPATSAPSAAELESRPDPLDLPGTSTDDTVGPSSTSETLRVDAAYYSTAEQAQRVERSAQTKTVLSGKSATQRKFDLLGPQDEGYTDWLATHECQRNIECNSGRMEVEAALTMFQRSWAKHACVTGEEAETATEEVAGICNWNQPAEFAYGIATTLYECHPVTKENAGEPIADAFAICVRENSAIMALADGVNWGDKSCLAARCAVHGCMDYLNRALYREGGTIETTQEVFVCLLRSFQAAHSLILQEQGMLTTLCAAVAVQLQGSDQYVVCTCNVGDSLAYVYSQQHGVREITLGSHDIHSMRDMRDALGALGPVDGQNPELNNLTVSMTVVQPGDIVFLTSDGISDNFDPVVGKFAIAKRNRKDGTNTQQPLPPLPEVEAHQRHALTLLRMQDLLQQGLYQGDGACSSAEDLCERMVDFATKLTAAKRRILEDPELYAAGSAPGEDARRRRHRAGPRLTMVPGKLDHASLVAFQVGRGSSSNARCRRQRGGRDVYDGQEDRANRNVPSTPGEPDDYPDNLPYETTI
;
A
#
# COMPACT_ATOMS: atom_id res chain seq x y z
N MET A 1 -6.49 -36.90 6.51
CA MET A 1 -6.40 -36.23 7.83
C MET A 1 -7.82 -35.98 8.33
N PRO A 2 -8.16 -36.36 9.57
CA PRO A 2 -9.41 -35.93 10.19
C PRO A 2 -9.33 -34.41 10.47
N GLY A 3 -10.43 -33.68 10.21
CA GLY A 3 -10.46 -32.23 10.41
C GLY A 3 -10.60 -31.83 11.88
N ASP A 4 -9.99 -30.72 12.27
CA ASP A 4 -10.08 -30.17 13.63
C ASP A 4 -11.54 -29.80 13.96
N SER A 5 -12.05 -30.36 15.05
CA SER A 5 -13.44 -30.22 15.51
C SER A 5 -13.76 -28.84 16.12
N ARG A 6 -12.77 -27.94 16.22
CA ARG A 6 -12.93 -26.58 16.79
C ARG A 6 -13.31 -25.51 15.76
N LEU A 7 -13.31 -25.83 14.46
CA LEU A 7 -13.67 -24.90 13.39
C LEU A 7 -15.18 -24.89 13.10
N LYS A 8 -15.78 -23.69 12.96
CA LYS A 8 -17.20 -23.54 12.63
C LYS A 8 -17.51 -24.09 11.22
N PRO A 9 -18.60 -24.86 11.02
CA PRO A 9 -18.94 -25.43 9.70
C PRO A 9 -19.18 -24.40 8.58
N SER A 10 -19.45 -23.13 8.92
CA SER A 10 -19.53 -22.02 7.96
C SER A 10 -18.18 -21.69 7.33
N THR A 11 -17.09 -21.79 8.10
CA THR A 11 -15.73 -21.41 7.66
C THR A 11 -15.18 -22.43 6.66
N GLN A 12 -15.47 -23.73 6.86
CA GLN A 12 -15.12 -24.79 5.90
C GLN A 12 -15.82 -24.63 4.53
N ARG A 13 -16.95 -23.93 4.45
CA ARG A 13 -17.69 -23.72 3.18
C ARG A 13 -17.23 -22.52 2.38
N ALA A 14 -16.63 -21.50 3.02
CA ALA A 14 -16.16 -20.29 2.34
C ALA A 14 -15.02 -20.59 1.35
N PHE A 15 -14.08 -21.45 1.73
CA PHE A 15 -12.92 -21.83 0.90
C PHE A 15 -13.14 -23.09 0.04
N GLY A 16 -14.20 -23.87 0.30
CA GLY A 16 -14.36 -25.22 -0.25
C GLY A 16 -15.11 -25.37 -1.57
N SER A 17 -15.59 -24.30 -2.24
CA SER A 17 -16.59 -24.46 -3.32
C SER A 17 -16.53 -23.52 -4.54
N ARG A 18 -15.35 -23.31 -5.15
CA ARG A 18 -15.31 -22.91 -6.57
C ARG A 18 -15.42 -24.14 -7.49
N LYS A 19 -16.58 -24.29 -8.15
CA LYS A 19 -16.81 -25.29 -9.22
C LYS A 19 -15.78 -25.10 -10.34
N LYS A 20 -15.02 -26.14 -10.67
CA LYS A 20 -14.19 -26.18 -11.89
C LYS A 20 -15.09 -25.93 -13.12
N ARG A 21 -14.82 -24.88 -13.90
CA ARG A 21 -15.38 -24.78 -15.26
C ARG A 21 -14.69 -25.82 -16.14
N ALA A 22 -15.48 -26.61 -16.86
CA ALA A 22 -14.94 -27.56 -17.82
C ALA A 22 -14.36 -26.81 -19.03
N TRP A 23 -13.09 -27.07 -19.34
CA TRP A 23 -12.45 -26.54 -20.54
C TRP A 23 -12.87 -27.41 -21.75
N ASN A 24 -13.70 -26.86 -22.64
CA ASN A 24 -14.15 -27.59 -23.82
C ASN A 24 -12.98 -27.80 -24.81
N LYS A 25 -12.41 -29.01 -24.85
CA LYS A 25 -11.63 -29.52 -25.98
C LYS A 25 -12.54 -30.31 -26.91
N LYS A 26 -12.89 -29.73 -28.07
CA LYS A 26 -13.05 -30.41 -29.38
C LYS A 26 -13.53 -29.40 -30.44
N ALA A 27 -12.65 -29.11 -31.39
CA ALA A 27 -13.01 -28.72 -32.75
C ALA A 27 -12.32 -29.73 -33.68
N PRO A 28 -13.04 -30.38 -34.62
CA PRO A 28 -12.41 -31.25 -35.61
C PRO A 28 -11.78 -30.43 -36.74
N ALA A 29 -10.74 -30.99 -37.38
CA ALA A 29 -10.08 -30.37 -38.53
C ALA A 29 -10.93 -30.49 -39.81
N THR A 30 -10.78 -29.54 -40.75
CA THR A 30 -11.06 -29.78 -42.17
C THR A 30 -10.36 -28.75 -43.08
N SER A 31 -9.56 -29.28 -44.01
CA SER A 31 -9.21 -28.77 -45.37
C SER A 31 -9.30 -27.28 -45.72
N ALA A 32 -8.19 -26.75 -46.26
CA ALA A 32 -8.17 -25.56 -47.12
C ALA A 32 -8.73 -25.85 -48.54
N PRO A 33 -9.23 -24.83 -49.25
CA PRO A 33 -9.27 -24.77 -50.72
C PRO A 33 -8.31 -23.73 -51.32
N SER A 34 -8.17 -23.76 -52.65
CA SER A 34 -7.11 -23.12 -53.45
C SER A 34 -7.45 -21.74 -54.03
N ALA A 35 -6.48 -21.12 -54.69
CA ALA A 35 -6.58 -19.80 -55.32
C ALA A 35 -7.36 -19.77 -56.66
N ALA A 36 -8.23 -18.76 -56.78
CA ALA A 36 -8.90 -18.17 -57.97
C ALA A 36 -9.74 -16.97 -57.45
N GLU A 37 -9.96 -15.81 -58.09
CA GLU A 37 -9.41 -15.08 -59.25
C GLU A 37 -9.41 -13.56 -58.87
N LEU A 38 -8.61 -12.65 -59.43
CA LEU A 38 -8.85 -11.84 -60.66
C LEU A 38 -10.32 -11.35 -60.80
N GLU A 39 -10.71 -10.06 -60.83
CA GLU A 39 -10.17 -8.88 -61.56
C GLU A 39 -10.74 -7.52 -61.08
N SER A 40 -10.12 -6.44 -61.59
CA SER A 40 -10.68 -5.08 -61.88
C SER A 40 -10.78 -3.99 -60.79
N ARG A 41 -9.89 -2.99 -60.89
CA ARG A 41 -10.17 -1.56 -60.64
C ARG A 41 -10.72 -0.93 -61.93
N PRO A 42 -11.34 0.26 -61.88
CA PRO A 42 -10.55 1.45 -62.28
C PRO A 42 -10.81 2.72 -61.45
N ASP A 43 -9.83 3.64 -61.49
CA ASP A 43 -9.93 5.06 -61.09
C ASP A 43 -10.26 5.94 -62.34
N PRO A 44 -10.11 7.28 -62.33
CA PRO A 44 -10.94 8.32 -61.68
C PRO A 44 -11.43 9.39 -62.69
N LEU A 45 -12.14 10.45 -62.24
CA LEU A 45 -11.88 11.90 -62.52
C LEU A 45 -13.09 12.86 -62.42
N ASP A 46 -12.71 14.12 -62.15
CA ASP A 46 -13.30 15.43 -62.52
C ASP A 46 -14.46 16.13 -61.77
N LEU A 47 -14.16 17.41 -61.48
CA LEU A 47 -15.01 18.50 -60.97
C LEU A 47 -15.65 19.28 -62.15
N PRO A 48 -16.60 20.19 -61.89
CA PRO A 48 -16.24 21.61 -62.03
C PRO A 48 -16.85 22.56 -60.97
N GLY A 49 -16.38 23.81 -60.90
CA GLY A 49 -16.77 24.84 -59.91
C GLY A 49 -17.20 26.19 -60.50
N THR A 50 -16.67 27.31 -59.95
CA THR A 50 -16.96 28.76 -60.20
C THR A 50 -18.19 29.33 -59.43
N SER A 51 -18.26 30.60 -58.97
CA SER A 51 -17.31 31.73 -58.73
C SER A 51 -18.05 32.84 -57.94
N THR A 52 -17.45 33.65 -57.04
CA THR A 52 -16.88 35.01 -57.30
C THR A 52 -16.48 35.72 -55.98
N ASP A 53 -15.71 36.82 -56.10
CA ASP A 53 -15.08 37.75 -55.12
C ASP A 53 -16.00 38.34 -53.98
N ASP A 54 -15.55 39.11 -52.97
CA ASP A 54 -14.32 39.92 -52.81
C ASP A 54 -13.95 40.28 -51.32
N THR A 55 -12.65 40.55 -51.10
CA THR A 55 -11.91 41.33 -50.05
C THR A 55 -12.30 41.53 -48.55
N VAL A 56 -11.21 41.74 -47.77
CA VAL A 56 -11.04 42.30 -46.39
C VAL A 56 -10.87 41.29 -45.23
N GLY A 57 -9.71 41.35 -44.55
CA GLY A 57 -9.45 40.77 -43.21
C GLY A 57 -8.98 41.85 -42.22
N PRO A 58 -8.28 41.53 -41.10
CA PRO A 58 -7.99 40.21 -40.52
C PRO A 58 -8.33 40.10 -39.00
N SER A 59 -8.60 38.90 -38.48
CA SER A 59 -8.50 38.63 -37.03
C SER A 59 -8.34 37.14 -36.67
N SER A 60 -7.14 36.78 -36.20
CA SER A 60 -6.84 35.71 -35.23
C SER A 60 -7.74 34.46 -35.18
N THR A 61 -7.37 33.40 -35.89
CA THR A 61 -7.75 32.02 -35.55
C THR A 61 -6.66 31.34 -34.74
N SER A 62 -7.03 30.80 -33.58
CA SER A 62 -6.17 29.99 -32.72
C SER A 62 -5.93 28.61 -33.35
N GLU A 63 -4.85 28.45 -34.12
CA GLU A 63 -4.36 27.12 -34.47
C GLU A 63 -3.66 26.46 -33.28
N THR A 64 -4.06 25.22 -33.00
CA THR A 64 -3.42 24.36 -31.98
C THR A 64 -2.00 23.99 -32.40
N LEU A 65 -1.02 24.73 -31.89
CA LEU A 65 0.39 24.34 -31.89
C LEU A 65 0.61 23.08 -31.03
N ARG A 66 0.53 21.91 -31.65
CA ARG A 66 1.17 20.70 -31.10
C ARG A 66 2.69 20.88 -31.20
N VAL A 67 3.32 21.14 -30.07
CA VAL A 67 4.78 21.09 -29.95
C VAL A 67 5.17 19.63 -29.72
N ASP A 68 5.51 18.91 -30.81
CA ASP A 68 6.12 17.59 -30.72
C ASP A 68 7.55 17.71 -30.16
N ALA A 69 7.68 17.52 -28.85
CA ALA A 69 8.97 17.51 -28.15
C ALA A 69 9.75 16.21 -28.45
N ALA A 70 10.36 16.14 -29.64
CA ALA A 70 11.26 15.07 -30.02
C ALA A 70 12.55 15.12 -29.17
N TYR A 71 12.59 14.34 -28.08
CA TYR A 71 13.66 14.31 -27.08
C TYR A 71 15.05 13.83 -27.57
N TYR A 72 15.20 13.50 -28.86
CA TYR A 72 16.45 13.06 -29.49
C TYR A 72 16.48 13.52 -30.94
N SER A 73 17.62 14.01 -31.41
CA SER A 73 17.84 14.32 -32.83
C SER A 73 17.73 13.07 -33.70
N THR A 74 17.42 13.24 -34.99
CA THR A 74 17.33 12.13 -35.96
C THR A 74 18.61 11.28 -36.02
N ALA A 75 19.78 11.90 -35.79
CA ALA A 75 21.07 11.22 -35.72
C ALA A 75 21.22 10.36 -34.44
N GLU A 76 20.76 10.85 -33.29
CA GLU A 76 20.77 10.09 -32.03
C GLU A 76 19.76 8.94 -32.05
N GLN A 77 18.60 9.14 -32.67
CA GLN A 77 17.62 8.08 -32.90
C GLN A 77 18.21 6.98 -33.79
N ALA A 78 18.87 7.34 -34.90
CA ALA A 78 19.56 6.38 -35.76
C ALA A 78 20.67 5.62 -35.01
N GLN A 79 21.54 6.30 -34.25
CA GLN A 79 22.57 5.65 -33.44
C GLN A 79 21.99 4.72 -32.35
N ARG A 80 20.83 5.05 -31.77
CA ARG A 80 20.17 4.19 -30.78
C ARG A 80 19.53 2.96 -31.41
N VAL A 81 18.94 3.09 -32.60
CA VAL A 81 18.44 1.95 -33.38
C VAL A 81 19.58 1.02 -33.80
N GLU A 82 20.68 1.59 -34.32
CA GLU A 82 21.92 0.88 -34.66
C GLU A 82 22.46 0.11 -33.45
N ARG A 83 22.64 0.77 -32.29
CA ARG A 83 23.14 0.15 -31.06
C ARG A 83 22.19 -0.93 -30.55
N SER A 84 20.87 -0.70 -30.59
CA SER A 84 19.86 -1.69 -30.20
C SER A 84 19.87 -2.91 -31.13
N ALA A 85 20.06 -2.72 -32.43
CA ALA A 85 20.19 -3.81 -33.40
C ALA A 85 21.46 -4.63 -33.14
N GLN A 86 22.62 -3.98 -32.97
CA GLN A 86 23.89 -4.65 -32.64
C GLN A 86 23.78 -5.43 -31.32
N THR A 87 23.24 -4.83 -30.25
CA THR A 87 23.01 -5.52 -28.98
C THR A 87 22.01 -6.68 -29.13
N LYS A 88 20.93 -6.53 -29.90
CA LYS A 88 20.00 -7.64 -30.19
C LYS A 88 20.69 -8.79 -30.92
N THR A 89 21.53 -8.52 -31.91
CA THR A 89 22.29 -9.55 -32.64
C THR A 89 23.29 -10.29 -31.74
N VAL A 90 23.99 -9.57 -30.85
CA VAL A 90 24.89 -10.18 -29.85
C VAL A 90 24.12 -11.02 -28.82
N LEU A 91 22.94 -10.56 -28.38
CA LEU A 91 22.11 -11.29 -27.41
C LEU A 91 21.29 -12.43 -28.02
N SER A 92 20.96 -12.39 -29.32
CA SER A 92 20.24 -13.48 -30.01
C SER A 92 21.10 -14.73 -30.21
N GLY A 93 22.42 -14.58 -30.25
CA GLY A 93 23.37 -15.70 -30.28
C GLY A 93 23.59 -16.39 -28.93
N LYS A 94 23.06 -15.84 -27.82
CA LYS A 94 23.28 -16.38 -26.47
C LYS A 94 21.97 -16.83 -25.82
N SER A 95 21.95 -18.03 -25.24
CA SER A 95 20.83 -18.47 -24.40
C SER A 95 20.66 -17.54 -23.18
N ALA A 96 19.45 -17.45 -22.62
CA ALA A 96 19.21 -16.65 -21.42
C ALA A 96 20.06 -17.13 -20.23
N THR A 97 20.34 -18.43 -20.16
CA THR A 97 21.22 -19.07 -19.19
C THR A 97 22.69 -18.62 -19.38
N GLN A 98 23.20 -18.63 -20.61
CA GLN A 98 24.58 -18.19 -20.91
C GLN A 98 24.79 -16.72 -20.51
N ARG A 99 23.78 -15.87 -20.74
CA ARG A 99 23.79 -14.45 -20.35
C ARG A 99 23.80 -14.22 -18.83
N LYS A 100 23.31 -15.19 -18.05
CA LYS A 100 23.41 -15.20 -16.58
C LYS A 100 24.77 -15.74 -16.11
N PHE A 101 25.35 -16.71 -16.82
CA PHE A 101 26.65 -17.31 -16.49
C PHE A 101 27.82 -16.37 -16.75
N ASP A 102 27.84 -15.66 -17.88
CA ASP A 102 28.90 -14.69 -18.21
C ASP A 102 28.99 -13.54 -17.18
N LEU A 103 27.96 -13.35 -16.36
CA LEU A 103 27.81 -12.28 -15.36
C LEU A 103 28.23 -12.73 -13.94
N LEU A 104 28.49 -14.03 -13.74
CA LEU A 104 28.87 -14.65 -12.47
C LEU A 104 30.25 -15.32 -12.63
N GLY A 105 31.31 -14.54 -12.38
CA GLY A 105 32.70 -14.96 -12.58
C GLY A 105 33.05 -16.29 -11.86
N PRO A 106 33.52 -17.32 -12.57
CA PRO A 106 33.69 -18.66 -11.99
C PRO A 106 35.08 -18.85 -11.37
N GLN A 107 35.19 -18.73 -10.05
CA GLN A 107 36.28 -19.29 -9.24
C GLN A 107 35.75 -19.79 -7.88
N ASP A 108 34.91 -20.82 -7.92
CA ASP A 108 34.49 -21.57 -6.73
C ASP A 108 34.73 -23.06 -6.99
N GLU A 109 35.66 -23.66 -6.25
CA GLU A 109 36.29 -24.97 -6.59
C GLU A 109 35.35 -26.17 -6.50
N GLY A 110 34.11 -26.00 -6.02
CA GLY A 110 33.09 -27.05 -6.01
C GLY A 110 32.20 -27.14 -7.26
N TYR A 111 32.28 -26.19 -8.20
CA TYR A 111 31.32 -26.11 -9.32
C TYR A 111 31.54 -27.21 -10.39
N THR A 112 32.79 -27.58 -10.67
CA THR A 112 33.14 -28.59 -11.69
C THR A 112 32.64 -29.98 -11.32
N ASP A 113 32.73 -30.36 -10.04
CA ASP A 113 32.35 -31.69 -9.55
C ASP A 113 30.83 -31.88 -9.53
N TRP A 114 30.10 -30.80 -9.24
CA TRP A 114 28.65 -30.77 -9.37
C TRP A 114 28.21 -30.87 -10.85
N LEU A 115 28.85 -30.12 -11.75
CA LEU A 115 28.52 -30.16 -13.18
C LEU A 115 28.80 -31.56 -13.79
N ALA A 116 29.87 -32.23 -13.36
CA ALA A 116 30.24 -33.57 -13.82
C ALA A 116 29.25 -34.68 -13.41
N THR A 117 28.38 -34.41 -12.43
CA THR A 117 27.41 -35.39 -11.89
C THR A 117 25.94 -35.05 -12.23
N HIS A 118 25.68 -33.99 -13.02
CA HIS A 118 24.34 -33.47 -13.25
C HIS A 118 23.78 -33.79 -14.65
N GLU A 119 22.98 -34.86 -14.76
CA GLU A 119 22.17 -35.12 -15.97
C GLU A 119 20.86 -34.30 -15.96
N CYS A 120 20.75 -33.34 -16.88
CA CYS A 120 19.56 -32.49 -17.01
C CYS A 120 18.56 -33.08 -18.03
N GLN A 121 17.39 -33.55 -17.56
CA GLN A 121 16.32 -34.04 -18.43
C GLN A 121 15.50 -32.89 -19.04
N ARG A 122 15.05 -33.07 -20.30
CA ARG A 122 14.38 -32.01 -21.08
C ARG A 122 12.98 -31.69 -20.53
N ASN A 123 12.71 -30.40 -20.40
CA ASN A 123 11.59 -29.87 -19.64
C ASN A 123 10.32 -29.69 -20.50
N ILE A 124 9.44 -30.70 -20.54
CA ILE A 124 8.10 -30.58 -21.16
C ILE A 124 6.95 -31.16 -20.30
N GLU A 125 7.24 -31.79 -19.15
CA GLU A 125 6.22 -32.49 -18.34
C GLU A 125 6.38 -32.27 -16.81
N CYS A 126 6.46 -31.03 -16.32
CA CYS A 126 6.28 -30.72 -14.89
C CYS A 126 5.83 -29.26 -14.64
N ASN A 127 5.09 -29.01 -13.54
CA ASN A 127 4.53 -27.70 -13.20
C ASN A 127 5.61 -26.67 -12.81
N SER A 128 5.56 -25.49 -13.42
CA SER A 128 6.58 -24.43 -13.37
C SER A 128 6.66 -23.60 -12.08
N GLY A 129 6.36 -24.19 -10.91
CA GLY A 129 6.26 -23.46 -9.63
C GLY A 129 7.20 -23.90 -8.50
N ARG A 130 7.91 -25.04 -8.62
CA ARG A 130 8.71 -25.59 -7.50
C ARG A 130 10.21 -25.27 -7.55
N MET A 131 10.82 -25.31 -8.73
CA MET A 131 12.29 -25.21 -8.86
C MET A 131 12.86 -23.84 -8.46
N GLU A 132 12.13 -22.74 -8.67
CA GLU A 132 12.62 -21.41 -8.29
C GLU A 132 12.66 -21.22 -6.76
N VAL A 133 11.75 -21.86 -6.02
CA VAL A 133 11.69 -21.82 -4.55
C VAL A 133 12.85 -22.61 -3.93
N GLU A 134 13.13 -23.84 -4.42
CA GLU A 134 14.24 -24.66 -3.91
C GLU A 134 15.62 -24.06 -4.23
N ALA A 135 15.77 -23.44 -5.41
CA ALA A 135 16.99 -22.71 -5.77
C ALA A 135 17.21 -21.47 -4.88
N ALA A 136 16.16 -20.69 -4.63
CA ALA A 136 16.21 -19.53 -3.72
C ALA A 136 16.52 -19.97 -2.28
N LEU A 137 15.89 -21.04 -1.78
CA LEU A 137 16.13 -21.60 -0.45
C LEU A 137 17.58 -22.09 -0.30
N THR A 138 18.14 -22.74 -1.33
CA THR A 138 19.53 -23.24 -1.31
C THR A 138 20.55 -22.09 -1.32
N MET A 139 20.30 -21.01 -2.08
CA MET A 139 21.14 -19.81 -2.02
C MET A 139 21.05 -19.10 -0.66
N PHE A 140 19.85 -19.05 -0.08
CA PHE A 140 19.62 -18.45 1.24
C PHE A 140 20.33 -19.22 2.36
N GLN A 141 20.23 -20.56 2.38
CA GLN A 141 20.95 -21.40 3.36
C GLN A 141 22.47 -21.25 3.25
N ARG A 142 23.02 -21.09 2.04
CA ARG A 142 24.46 -20.83 1.83
C ARG A 142 24.88 -19.44 2.30
N SER A 143 24.04 -18.43 2.13
CA SER A 143 24.27 -17.08 2.68
C SER A 143 24.24 -17.12 4.21
N TRP A 144 23.22 -17.75 4.81
CA TRP A 144 23.10 -17.92 6.26
C TRP A 144 24.34 -18.58 6.88
N ALA A 145 24.78 -19.72 6.35
CA ALA A 145 25.96 -20.43 6.83
C ALA A 145 27.26 -19.61 6.71
N LYS A 146 27.34 -18.64 5.80
CA LYS A 146 28.51 -17.77 5.60
C LYS A 146 28.56 -16.58 6.57
N HIS A 147 27.42 -16.19 7.15
CA HIS A 147 27.31 -14.99 7.99
C HIS A 147 26.92 -15.28 9.46
N ALA A 148 26.52 -16.50 9.80
CA ALA A 148 26.10 -16.89 11.16
C ALA A 148 27.26 -17.10 12.19
N CYS A 149 28.46 -16.57 11.95
CA CYS A 149 29.61 -16.73 12.85
C CYS A 149 30.08 -15.40 13.45
N VAL A 150 29.26 -14.83 14.34
CA VAL A 150 29.73 -14.04 15.49
C VAL A 150 28.84 -14.38 16.68
N THR A 151 29.21 -15.42 17.43
CA THR A 151 28.61 -15.71 18.75
C THR A 151 29.75 -15.89 19.76
N GLY A 152 29.94 -14.88 20.59
CA GLY A 152 30.80 -14.89 21.77
C GLY A 152 30.02 -14.25 22.91
N GLU A 153 30.15 -14.81 24.11
CA GLU A 153 29.26 -14.52 25.24
C GLU A 153 29.55 -13.16 25.89
N GLU A 154 28.57 -12.26 25.90
CA GLU A 154 28.38 -11.26 26.97
C GLU A 154 26.95 -10.69 26.89
N ALA A 155 26.05 -11.26 27.69
CA ALA A 155 24.63 -10.88 27.72
C ALA A 155 24.36 -9.71 28.69
N GLU A 156 24.96 -8.55 28.42
CA GLU A 156 24.39 -7.27 28.86
C GLU A 156 23.50 -6.70 27.74
N THR A 157 22.44 -5.99 28.11
CA THR A 157 21.39 -5.56 27.18
C THR A 157 21.85 -4.40 26.28
N ALA A 158 22.68 -4.71 25.29
CA ALA A 158 22.89 -3.83 24.15
C ALA A 158 21.57 -3.71 23.36
N THR A 159 21.01 -2.51 23.30
CA THR A 159 19.88 -2.20 22.42
C THR A 159 20.31 -2.40 20.97
N GLU A 160 19.84 -3.47 20.32
CA GLU A 160 20.30 -3.86 18.99
C GLU A 160 20.04 -2.73 17.97
N GLU A 161 21.10 -2.26 17.30
CA GLU A 161 21.04 -1.09 16.43
C GLU A 161 20.44 -1.45 15.06
N VAL A 162 19.12 -1.46 14.97
CA VAL A 162 18.41 -1.54 13.69
C VAL A 162 18.55 -0.19 12.96
N ALA A 163 18.88 -0.21 11.67
CA ALA A 163 18.97 0.98 10.80
C ALA A 163 19.98 2.10 11.18
N GLY A 164 20.80 1.93 12.22
CA GLY A 164 21.58 3.04 12.80
C GLY A 164 20.80 3.83 13.85
N ILE A 165 19.73 3.25 14.41
CA ILE A 165 18.76 3.90 15.30
C ILE A 165 18.57 3.03 16.54
N CYS A 166 19.07 3.50 17.70
CA CYS A 166 18.87 2.84 18.99
C CYS A 166 17.53 3.16 19.66
N ASN A 167 16.85 4.23 19.23
CA ASN A 167 15.54 4.63 19.75
C ASN A 167 14.64 5.10 18.60
N TRP A 168 13.62 4.31 18.29
CA TRP A 168 12.64 4.55 17.23
C TRP A 168 11.51 5.50 17.65
N ASN A 169 11.35 5.79 18.95
CA ASN A 169 10.35 6.71 19.48
C ASN A 169 10.87 8.16 19.46
N GLN A 170 11.21 8.65 18.27
CA GLN A 170 11.66 10.03 18.03
C GLN A 170 10.80 10.68 16.93
N PRO A 171 9.55 11.08 17.25
CA PRO A 171 8.68 11.75 16.28
C PRO A 171 9.25 13.10 15.86
N ALA A 172 9.00 13.48 14.60
CA ALA A 172 9.30 14.81 14.10
C ALA A 172 8.15 15.32 13.24
N GLU A 173 7.93 16.64 13.25
CA GLU A 173 6.86 17.32 12.49
C GLU A 173 6.86 16.94 10.97
N PHE A 174 8.05 16.67 10.41
CA PHE A 174 8.25 16.28 9.01
C PHE A 174 8.33 14.76 8.77
N ALA A 175 8.31 13.93 9.81
CA ALA A 175 8.44 12.48 9.75
C ALA A 175 7.75 11.85 10.97
N TYR A 176 6.49 11.48 10.79
CA TYR A 176 5.58 11.11 11.87
C TYR A 176 4.82 9.83 11.53
N GLY A 177 4.39 9.09 12.55
CA GLY A 177 3.45 8.00 12.38
C GLY A 177 2.68 7.71 13.66
N ILE A 178 1.49 7.16 13.49
CA ILE A 178 0.52 6.88 14.55
C ILE A 178 -0.18 5.55 14.24
N ALA A 179 -0.43 4.76 15.28
CA ALA A 179 -1.28 3.57 15.22
C ALA A 179 -2.26 3.65 16.39
N THR A 180 -3.54 3.44 16.11
CA THR A 180 -4.61 3.51 17.11
C THR A 180 -5.74 2.54 16.78
N THR A 181 -6.77 2.50 17.62
CA THR A 181 -7.96 1.68 17.41
C THR A 181 -9.20 2.53 17.20
N LEU A 182 -9.97 2.22 16.15
CA LEU A 182 -11.32 2.76 15.95
C LEU A 182 -12.39 1.85 16.54
N TYR A 183 -12.03 0.69 17.10
CA TYR A 183 -12.95 -0.20 17.79
C TYR A 183 -13.50 0.40 19.09
N GLU A 184 -14.59 -0.18 19.59
CA GLU A 184 -15.24 0.20 20.84
C GLU A 184 -14.42 -0.12 22.09
N CYS A 185 -14.59 0.68 23.15
CA CYS A 185 -14.13 0.36 24.50
C CYS A 185 -15.23 -0.35 25.30
N HIS A 186 -14.98 -1.57 25.78
CA HIS A 186 -15.97 -2.36 26.50
C HIS A 186 -16.46 -1.59 27.76
N PRO A 187 -17.78 -1.30 27.91
CA PRO A 187 -18.25 -0.35 28.92
C PRO A 187 -17.94 -0.78 30.36
N VAL A 188 -17.95 -2.10 30.64
CA VAL A 188 -17.58 -2.69 31.94
C VAL A 188 -16.06 -2.91 32.11
N THR A 189 -15.41 -3.72 31.26
CA THR A 189 -13.99 -4.10 31.47
C THR A 189 -12.98 -3.01 31.11
N LYS A 190 -13.39 -2.00 30.32
CA LYS A 190 -12.54 -0.94 29.75
C LYS A 190 -11.45 -1.42 28.79
N GLU A 191 -11.52 -2.66 28.35
CA GLU A 191 -10.67 -3.21 27.28
C GLU A 191 -11.24 -2.77 25.93
N ASN A 192 -10.39 -2.37 24.98
CA ASN A 192 -10.84 -2.13 23.61
C ASN A 192 -11.05 -3.46 22.88
N ALA A 193 -12.02 -3.50 21.98
CA ALA A 193 -12.07 -4.60 21.01
C ALA A 193 -10.87 -4.50 20.03
N GLY A 194 -10.42 -5.65 19.52
CA GLY A 194 -9.28 -5.74 18.61
C GLY A 194 -7.90 -5.91 19.28
N GLU A 195 -7.75 -5.60 20.57
CA GLU A 195 -6.44 -5.61 21.26
C GLU A 195 -5.67 -6.95 21.15
N PRO A 196 -4.32 -6.91 21.07
CA PRO A 196 -3.49 -5.71 20.83
C PRO A 196 -3.69 -5.15 19.42
N ILE A 197 -3.45 -3.84 19.25
CA ILE A 197 -3.37 -3.18 17.93
C ILE A 197 -2.54 -4.04 16.98
N ALA A 198 -3.19 -4.53 15.91
CA ALA A 198 -2.64 -5.52 15.00
C ALA A 198 -1.78 -4.90 13.89
N ASP A 199 -1.77 -3.58 13.79
CA ASP A 199 -0.96 -2.82 12.85
C ASP A 199 0.47 -2.58 13.39
N ALA A 200 1.39 -2.35 12.47
CA ALA A 200 2.72 -1.81 12.76
C ALA A 200 3.15 -0.83 11.67
N PHE A 201 4.00 0.15 12.03
CA PHE A 201 4.65 1.03 11.07
C PHE A 201 6.08 1.35 11.52
N ALA A 202 6.89 1.85 10.59
CA ALA A 202 8.20 2.42 10.87
C ALA A 202 8.57 3.47 9.81
N ILE A 203 9.39 4.44 10.22
CA ILE A 203 9.99 5.45 9.34
C ILE A 203 11.44 5.68 9.74
N CYS A 204 12.33 5.74 8.75
CA CYS A 204 13.75 6.07 8.92
C CYS A 204 14.11 7.13 7.88
N VAL A 205 14.46 8.34 8.33
CA VAL A 205 14.80 9.48 7.46
C VAL A 205 16.30 9.79 7.54
N ARG A 206 16.89 10.07 6.39
CA ARG A 206 18.28 10.50 6.21
C ARG A 206 18.31 11.85 5.46
N GLU A 207 19.51 12.38 5.21
CA GLU A 207 19.70 13.73 4.62
C GLU A 207 19.05 13.90 3.23
N ASN A 208 19.04 12.83 2.42
CA ASN A 208 18.57 12.81 1.02
C ASN A 208 17.64 11.61 0.70
N SER A 209 17.19 10.86 1.71
CA SER A 209 16.32 9.69 1.52
C SER A 209 15.48 9.36 2.74
N ALA A 210 14.43 8.56 2.56
CA ALA A 210 13.63 7.99 3.63
C ALA A 210 13.17 6.57 3.27
N ILE A 211 13.05 5.70 4.27
CA ILE A 211 12.32 4.44 4.18
C ILE A 211 11.08 4.55 5.08
N MET A 212 9.94 4.12 4.57
CA MET A 212 8.67 4.01 5.29
C MET A 212 8.13 2.60 5.09
N ALA A 213 7.57 2.00 6.14
CA ALA A 213 6.87 0.71 6.07
C ALA A 213 5.63 0.76 6.96
N LEU A 214 4.54 0.15 6.50
CA LEU A 214 3.30 -0.06 7.24
C LEU A 214 2.75 -1.45 6.93
N ALA A 215 2.27 -2.15 7.95
CA ALA A 215 1.69 -3.48 7.87
C ALA A 215 0.43 -3.54 8.73
N ASP A 216 -0.64 -4.11 8.17
CA ASP A 216 -1.96 -4.29 8.78
C ASP A 216 -2.17 -5.79 9.03
N GLY A 217 -2.30 -6.17 10.30
CA GLY A 217 -2.39 -7.56 10.71
C GLY A 217 -3.77 -8.14 10.50
N VAL A 218 -3.97 -8.85 9.39
CA VAL A 218 -5.26 -9.42 8.95
C VAL A 218 -6.03 -10.09 10.11
N ASN A 219 -7.28 -9.66 10.30
CA ASN A 219 -8.11 -9.88 11.51
C ASN A 219 -7.62 -9.01 12.68
N TRP A 220 -7.25 -9.61 13.82
CA TRP A 220 -6.76 -8.92 15.01
C TRP A 220 -6.15 -9.90 16.02
N GLY A 221 -5.57 -9.39 17.11
CA GLY A 221 -4.99 -10.18 18.19
C GLY A 221 -3.50 -10.52 18.01
N ASP A 222 -2.92 -11.14 19.03
CA ASP A 222 -1.46 -11.29 19.20
C ASP A 222 -0.71 -11.82 17.97
N LYS A 223 -1.28 -12.81 17.26
CA LYS A 223 -0.62 -13.42 16.10
C LYS A 223 -0.66 -12.56 14.84
N SER A 224 -1.65 -11.70 14.69
CA SER A 224 -1.72 -10.73 13.60
C SER A 224 -0.83 -9.52 13.91
N CYS A 225 -0.87 -9.03 15.15
CA CYS A 225 0.05 -8.02 15.68
C CYS A 225 1.53 -8.44 15.53
N LEU A 226 1.86 -9.68 15.88
CA LEU A 226 3.20 -10.25 15.68
C LEU A 226 3.57 -10.29 14.20
N ALA A 227 2.67 -10.71 13.31
CA ALA A 227 2.93 -10.75 11.88
C ALA A 227 3.26 -9.35 11.33
N ALA A 228 2.45 -8.32 11.65
CA ALA A 228 2.70 -6.95 11.22
C ALA A 228 4.04 -6.41 11.74
N ARG A 229 4.36 -6.64 13.02
CA ARG A 229 5.66 -6.26 13.62
C ARG A 229 6.83 -6.96 12.94
N CYS A 230 6.74 -8.26 12.68
CA CYS A 230 7.75 -9.02 11.93
C CYS A 230 7.89 -8.50 10.49
N ALA A 231 6.79 -8.14 9.83
CA ALA A 231 6.82 -7.62 8.47
C ALA A 231 7.57 -6.28 8.39
N VAL A 232 7.20 -5.33 9.25
CA VAL A 232 7.86 -4.02 9.35
C VAL A 232 9.32 -4.19 9.74
N HIS A 233 9.63 -4.99 10.77
CA HIS A 233 11.00 -5.20 11.23
C HIS A 233 11.90 -5.80 10.13
N GLY A 234 11.48 -6.92 9.52
CA GLY A 234 12.24 -7.60 8.47
C GLY A 234 12.40 -6.76 7.21
N CYS A 235 11.39 -5.96 6.86
CA CYS A 235 11.47 -5.00 5.76
C CYS A 235 12.47 -3.89 6.05
N MET A 236 12.36 -3.22 7.21
CA MET A 236 13.20 -2.09 7.59
C MET A 236 14.66 -2.49 7.80
N ASP A 237 14.92 -3.62 8.44
CA ASP A 237 16.28 -4.13 8.65
C ASP A 237 16.94 -4.46 7.30
N TYR A 238 16.26 -5.22 6.43
CA TYR A 238 16.78 -5.55 5.10
C TYR A 238 17.08 -4.30 4.27
N LEU A 239 16.12 -3.37 4.17
CA LEU A 239 16.31 -2.13 3.41
C LEU A 239 17.47 -1.30 3.97
N ASN A 240 17.59 -1.14 5.29
CA ASN A 240 18.70 -0.35 5.82
C ASN A 240 20.07 -0.99 5.62
N ARG A 241 20.17 -2.33 5.62
CA ARG A 241 21.42 -3.04 5.28
C ARG A 241 21.77 -2.85 3.80
N ALA A 242 20.83 -3.20 2.92
CA ALA A 242 21.02 -3.21 1.47
C ALA A 242 21.18 -1.81 0.85
N LEU A 243 20.47 -0.80 1.35
CA LEU A 243 20.56 0.57 0.82
C LEU A 243 21.74 1.39 1.40
N TYR A 244 22.26 1.06 2.60
CA TYR A 244 23.17 1.95 3.33
C TYR A 244 24.38 1.32 4.05
N ARG A 245 24.32 0.08 4.58
CA ARG A 245 25.42 -0.48 5.39
C ARG A 245 26.45 -1.27 4.58
N GLU A 246 26.02 -2.03 3.57
CA GLU A 246 26.89 -3.00 2.88
C GLU A 246 27.76 -2.39 1.74
N GLY A 247 27.98 -1.07 1.76
CA GLY A 247 28.78 -0.38 0.75
C GLY A 247 28.13 -0.30 -0.64
N GLY A 248 26.85 -0.66 -0.77
CA GLY A 248 26.09 -0.57 -2.00
C GLY A 248 25.86 0.88 -2.43
N THR A 249 26.35 1.24 -3.61
CA THR A 249 25.93 2.45 -4.32
C THR A 249 24.69 2.15 -5.12
N ILE A 250 23.58 2.82 -4.82
CA ILE A 250 22.34 2.72 -5.60
C ILE A 250 22.33 3.84 -6.61
N GLU A 251 22.47 3.49 -7.87
CA GLU A 251 22.52 4.41 -9.00
C GLU A 251 21.17 4.47 -9.74
N THR A 252 20.32 3.45 -9.57
CA THR A 252 19.08 3.30 -10.33
C THR A 252 17.86 2.99 -9.46
N THR A 253 16.68 3.43 -9.90
CA THR A 253 15.39 3.03 -9.29
C THR A 253 15.14 1.52 -9.41
N GLN A 254 15.73 0.87 -10.42
CA GLN A 254 15.65 -0.59 -10.57
C GLN A 254 16.31 -1.33 -9.40
N GLU A 255 17.44 -0.85 -8.89
CA GLU A 255 18.09 -1.41 -7.70
C GLU A 255 17.24 -1.19 -6.44
N VAL A 256 16.62 -0.02 -6.29
CA VAL A 256 15.64 0.25 -5.21
C VAL A 256 14.49 -0.76 -5.25
N PHE A 257 13.93 -1.05 -6.43
CA PHE A 257 12.88 -2.07 -6.58
C PHE A 257 13.35 -3.49 -6.27
N VAL A 258 14.59 -3.86 -6.63
CA VAL A 258 15.18 -5.15 -6.24
C VAL A 258 15.33 -5.24 -4.72
N CYS A 259 15.75 -4.16 -4.06
CA CYS A 259 15.84 -4.11 -2.59
C CYS A 259 14.46 -4.19 -1.93
N LEU A 260 13.46 -3.47 -2.45
CA LEU A 260 12.06 -3.54 -1.99
C LEU A 260 11.50 -4.98 -2.08
N LEU A 261 11.60 -5.63 -3.24
CA LEU A 261 11.10 -7.00 -3.42
C LEU A 261 11.79 -8.01 -2.47
N ARG A 262 13.11 -7.88 -2.27
CA ARG A 262 13.85 -8.72 -1.31
C ARG A 262 13.48 -8.41 0.14
N SER A 263 13.13 -7.16 0.47
CA SER A 263 12.66 -6.79 1.81
C SER A 263 11.32 -7.44 2.16
N PHE A 264 10.44 -7.66 1.17
CA PHE A 264 9.19 -8.40 1.33
C PHE A 264 9.43 -9.90 1.59
N GLN A 265 10.46 -10.47 0.96
CA GLN A 265 10.89 -11.84 1.26
C GLN A 265 11.47 -11.94 2.68
N ALA A 266 12.30 -10.97 3.10
CA ALA A 266 12.85 -10.93 4.47
C ALA A 266 11.77 -10.77 5.54
N ALA A 267 10.83 -9.84 5.33
CA ALA A 267 9.61 -9.66 6.12
C ALA A 267 8.82 -10.97 6.24
N HIS A 268 8.54 -11.63 5.12
CA HIS A 268 7.82 -12.89 5.09
C HIS A 268 8.54 -14.01 5.86
N SER A 269 9.86 -14.18 5.66
CA SER A 269 10.65 -15.15 6.40
C SER A 269 10.62 -14.92 7.91
N LEU A 270 10.66 -13.66 8.37
CA LEU A 270 10.59 -13.33 9.79
C LEU A 270 9.20 -13.63 10.39
N ILE A 271 8.11 -13.39 9.65
CA ILE A 271 6.76 -13.81 10.08
C ILE A 271 6.70 -15.33 10.32
N LEU A 272 7.27 -16.13 9.41
CA LEU A 272 7.27 -17.59 9.54
C LEU A 272 8.14 -18.05 10.72
N GLN A 273 9.32 -17.44 10.90
CA GLN A 273 10.24 -17.73 12.01
C GLN A 273 9.56 -17.51 13.38
N GLU A 274 8.95 -16.34 13.58
CA GLU A 274 8.26 -15.98 14.83
C GLU A 274 6.84 -16.58 14.92
N GLN A 275 6.43 -17.38 13.93
CA GLN A 275 5.15 -18.06 13.86
C GLN A 275 3.95 -17.08 13.92
N GLY A 276 4.07 -15.92 13.28
CA GLY A 276 2.96 -14.97 13.08
C GLY A 276 1.85 -15.54 12.19
N MET A 277 0.68 -14.90 12.19
CA MET A 277 -0.36 -15.15 11.18
C MET A 277 -0.11 -14.29 9.94
N LEU A 278 -1.13 -13.60 9.44
CA LEU A 278 -1.15 -12.95 8.14
C LEU A 278 -1.13 -11.43 8.33
N THR A 279 -0.50 -10.73 7.41
CA THR A 279 -0.43 -9.26 7.42
C THR A 279 -0.28 -8.73 6.00
N THR A 280 -0.79 -7.53 5.73
CA THR A 280 -0.36 -6.75 4.56
C THR A 280 1.10 -6.30 4.75
N LEU A 281 1.70 -5.76 3.68
CA LEU A 281 2.88 -4.91 3.82
C LEU A 281 2.91 -3.89 2.68
N CYS A 282 3.04 -2.62 3.04
CA CYS A 282 3.28 -1.53 2.12
C CYS A 282 4.57 -0.82 2.55
N ALA A 283 5.54 -0.71 1.64
CA ALA A 283 6.82 -0.06 1.92
C ALA A 283 7.20 0.89 0.79
N ALA A 284 7.68 2.07 1.17
CA ALA A 284 8.12 3.12 0.26
C ALA A 284 9.56 3.55 0.60
N VAL A 285 10.35 3.76 -0.45
CA VAL A 285 11.69 4.33 -0.38
C VAL A 285 11.69 5.62 -1.20
N ALA A 286 11.85 6.75 -0.53
CA ALA A 286 12.03 8.05 -1.17
C ALA A 286 13.53 8.34 -1.30
N VAL A 287 14.01 8.68 -2.50
CA VAL A 287 15.41 9.06 -2.76
C VAL A 287 15.47 10.28 -3.66
N GLN A 288 16.40 11.19 -3.38
CA GLN A 288 16.65 12.36 -4.22
C GLN A 288 17.26 11.96 -5.57
N LEU A 289 16.78 12.56 -6.66
CA LEU A 289 17.33 12.35 -8.00
C LEU A 289 18.66 13.08 -8.17
N GLN A 290 19.64 12.43 -8.81
CA GLN A 290 20.98 12.99 -8.99
C GLN A 290 20.92 14.30 -9.80
N GLY A 291 21.48 15.37 -9.25
CA GLY A 291 21.51 16.69 -9.88
C GLY A 291 20.17 17.45 -9.85
N SER A 292 19.21 17.02 -9.04
CA SER A 292 17.89 17.64 -8.90
C SER A 292 17.51 17.83 -7.42
N ASP A 293 16.58 18.74 -7.15
CA ASP A 293 15.88 18.85 -5.86
C ASP A 293 14.67 17.89 -5.76
N GLN A 294 14.27 17.29 -6.88
CA GLN A 294 13.20 16.31 -6.97
C GLN A 294 13.57 14.97 -6.33
N TYR A 295 12.57 14.29 -5.79
CA TYR A 295 12.69 12.95 -5.25
C TYR A 295 11.84 11.98 -6.07
N VAL A 296 12.29 10.72 -6.15
CA VAL A 296 11.46 9.61 -6.61
C VAL A 296 11.08 8.76 -5.40
N VAL A 297 9.81 8.41 -5.33
CA VAL A 297 9.25 7.49 -4.33
C VAL A 297 9.02 6.17 -5.03
N CYS A 298 9.79 5.14 -4.68
CA CYS A 298 9.58 3.77 -5.13
C CYS A 298 8.80 3.02 -4.06
N THR A 299 7.66 2.42 -4.42
CA THR A 299 6.77 1.70 -3.49
C THR A 299 6.63 0.24 -3.92
N CYS A 300 6.57 -0.65 -2.94
CA CYS A 300 6.17 -2.05 -3.09
C CYS A 300 5.02 -2.32 -2.12
N ASN A 301 3.98 -3.02 -2.56
CA ASN A 301 2.78 -3.29 -1.77
C ASN A 301 2.26 -4.72 -2.00
N VAL A 302 1.86 -5.37 -0.91
CA VAL A 302 1.04 -6.59 -0.86
C VAL A 302 -0.10 -6.33 0.11
N GLY A 303 -1.31 -6.55 -0.37
CA GLY A 303 -2.54 -6.25 0.36
C GLY A 303 -3.11 -4.87 0.07
N ASP A 304 -3.94 -4.35 0.96
CA ASP A 304 -4.75 -3.14 0.78
C ASP A 304 -4.38 -1.98 1.74
N SER A 305 -3.18 -2.03 2.32
CA SER A 305 -2.55 -0.86 2.94
C SER A 305 -1.96 0.05 1.86
N LEU A 306 -2.60 1.19 1.58
CA LEU A 306 -2.32 1.99 0.40
C LEU A 306 -1.31 3.13 0.65
N ALA A 307 -0.64 3.58 -0.41
CA ALA A 307 0.35 4.65 -0.39
C ALA A 307 -0.07 5.83 -1.26
N TYR A 308 0.18 7.05 -0.79
CA TYR A 308 -0.30 8.29 -1.39
C TYR A 308 0.76 9.39 -1.38
N VAL A 309 0.56 10.38 -2.24
CA VAL A 309 1.22 11.70 -2.18
C VAL A 309 0.15 12.77 -2.02
N TYR A 310 0.31 13.63 -1.01
CA TYR A 310 -0.36 14.92 -0.92
C TYR A 310 0.59 16.02 -1.42
N SER A 311 0.09 16.87 -2.31
CA SER A 311 0.76 18.08 -2.76
C SER A 311 -0.24 19.24 -2.72
N GLN A 312 0.16 20.40 -2.21
CA GLN A 312 -0.72 21.57 -2.18
C GLN A 312 -1.20 21.98 -3.57
N GLN A 313 -0.38 21.77 -4.61
CA GLN A 313 -0.69 22.08 -6.01
C GLN A 313 -1.54 21.00 -6.71
N HIS A 314 -1.33 19.72 -6.37
CA HIS A 314 -1.88 18.59 -7.12
C HIS A 314 -2.88 17.71 -6.34
N GLY A 315 -3.21 18.09 -5.10
CA GLY A 315 -4.13 17.33 -4.27
C GLY A 315 -3.54 16.00 -3.79
N VAL A 316 -4.41 15.02 -3.55
CA VAL A 316 -4.02 13.66 -3.14
C VAL A 316 -4.04 12.73 -4.35
N ARG A 317 -2.94 11.97 -4.52
CA ARG A 317 -2.79 10.97 -5.59
C ARG A 317 -2.34 9.64 -4.98
N GLU A 318 -2.95 8.54 -5.39
CA GLU A 318 -2.51 7.21 -4.96
C GLU A 318 -1.30 6.73 -5.78
N ILE A 319 -0.29 6.19 -5.09
CA ILE A 319 0.91 5.56 -5.65
C ILE A 319 0.64 4.07 -5.93
N THR A 320 -0.16 3.42 -5.08
CA THR A 320 -0.50 1.98 -5.12
C THR A 320 -1.63 1.62 -6.08
N LEU A 321 -2.10 2.53 -6.94
CA LEU A 321 -3.27 2.34 -7.83
C LEU A 321 -3.29 1.01 -8.61
N GLY A 322 -2.12 0.44 -8.94
CA GLY A 322 -1.99 -0.86 -9.61
C GLY A 322 -2.32 -2.09 -8.75
N SER A 323 -2.48 -1.94 -7.42
CA SER A 323 -2.75 -3.03 -6.46
C SER A 323 -4.20 -3.49 -6.44
N HIS A 324 -5.11 -2.79 -7.12
CA HIS A 324 -6.53 -3.11 -7.14
C HIS A 324 -7.20 -2.60 -8.43
N ASP A 325 -8.27 -3.27 -8.84
CA ASP A 325 -9.06 -2.85 -10.01
C ASP A 325 -10.07 -1.76 -9.62
N ILE A 326 -9.75 -0.50 -9.95
CA ILE A 326 -10.64 0.65 -9.72
C ILE A 326 -11.96 0.59 -10.49
N HIS A 327 -12.12 -0.29 -11.48
CA HIS A 327 -13.39 -0.51 -12.17
C HIS A 327 -14.23 -1.64 -11.53
N SER A 328 -13.67 -2.35 -10.55
CA SER A 328 -14.35 -3.37 -9.75
C SER A 328 -14.77 -2.84 -8.37
N MET A 329 -15.91 -3.30 -7.88
CA MET A 329 -16.36 -2.95 -6.52
C MET A 329 -15.56 -3.74 -5.48
N ARG A 330 -14.56 -3.10 -4.85
CA ARG A 330 -13.79 -3.67 -3.73
C ARG A 330 -14.72 -4.04 -2.55
N ASP A 331 -14.50 -5.24 -2.02
CA ASP A 331 -15.06 -5.70 -0.74
C ASP A 331 -14.12 -5.25 0.38
N MET A 332 -14.57 -4.33 1.24
CA MET A 332 -13.76 -3.68 2.29
C MET A 332 -13.48 -4.61 3.50
N ARG A 333 -13.33 -5.91 3.22
CA ARG A 333 -13.05 -7.02 4.14
C ARG A 333 -12.05 -8.02 3.54
N ASP A 334 -11.71 -7.83 2.27
CA ASP A 334 -10.78 -8.64 1.53
C ASP A 334 -9.49 -7.85 1.41
N ALA A 335 -8.46 -8.30 2.13
CA ALA A 335 -7.13 -7.70 2.14
C ALA A 335 -6.46 -7.74 0.76
N LEU A 336 -7.01 -8.46 -0.24
CA LEU A 336 -6.49 -8.67 -1.61
C LEU A 336 -5.23 -9.54 -1.71
N GLY A 337 -4.34 -9.46 -0.72
CA GLY A 337 -3.11 -10.22 -0.61
C GLY A 337 -2.51 -10.09 0.78
N ALA A 338 -1.66 -11.04 1.18
CA ALA A 338 -1.06 -11.05 2.52
C ALA A 338 0.28 -11.80 2.54
N LEU A 339 1.21 -11.30 3.34
CA LEU A 339 2.39 -12.03 3.78
C LEU A 339 2.04 -12.94 4.96
N GLY A 340 2.79 -14.04 5.11
CA GLY A 340 2.59 -15.03 6.16
C GLY A 340 2.13 -16.39 5.60
N PRO A 341 1.75 -17.35 6.45
CA PRO A 341 1.37 -18.71 6.04
C PRO A 341 -0.07 -18.77 5.47
N VAL A 342 -0.32 -18.14 4.31
CA VAL A 342 -1.65 -18.15 3.66
C VAL A 342 -1.98 -19.52 3.09
N ASP A 343 -1.07 -20.10 2.29
CA ASP A 343 -1.16 -21.49 1.82
C ASP A 343 0.06 -22.28 2.31
N GLY A 344 -0.08 -22.86 3.50
CA GLY A 344 0.96 -23.64 4.18
C GLY A 344 2.08 -22.75 4.74
N GLN A 345 3.06 -22.42 3.91
CA GLN A 345 4.12 -21.46 4.20
C GLN A 345 4.17 -20.34 3.16
N ASN A 346 3.34 -20.39 2.12
CA ASN A 346 3.38 -19.43 1.02
C ASN A 346 2.51 -18.20 1.32
N PRO A 347 2.94 -16.99 0.90
CA PRO A 347 2.15 -15.78 0.96
C PRO A 347 1.17 -15.69 -0.22
N GLU A 348 0.15 -14.83 -0.11
CA GLU A 348 -0.75 -14.48 -1.21
C GLU A 348 -0.29 -13.19 -1.87
N LEU A 349 0.34 -13.32 -3.05
CA LEU A 349 0.95 -12.22 -3.80
C LEU A 349 0.11 -11.81 -5.03
N ASN A 350 -1.18 -12.14 -5.05
CA ASN A 350 -2.08 -11.91 -6.19
C ASN A 350 -2.15 -10.43 -6.61
N ASN A 351 -1.94 -9.51 -5.66
CA ASN A 351 -1.94 -8.07 -5.90
C ASN A 351 -0.58 -7.39 -5.67
N LEU A 352 0.51 -8.17 -5.56
CA LEU A 352 1.87 -7.65 -5.41
C LEU A 352 2.19 -6.63 -6.49
N THR A 353 2.40 -5.38 -6.07
CA THR A 353 2.57 -4.24 -6.97
C THR A 353 3.82 -3.47 -6.61
N VAL A 354 4.60 -3.12 -7.64
CA VAL A 354 5.66 -2.11 -7.53
C VAL A 354 5.30 -0.91 -8.39
N SER A 355 5.51 0.29 -7.85
CA SER A 355 5.17 1.55 -8.52
C SER A 355 6.14 2.66 -8.10
N MET A 356 6.24 3.72 -8.92
CA MET A 356 6.98 4.92 -8.54
C MET A 356 6.28 6.19 -8.98
N THR A 357 6.52 7.27 -8.25
CA THR A 357 6.11 8.62 -8.63
C THR A 357 7.20 9.63 -8.28
N VAL A 358 7.25 10.74 -9.01
CA VAL A 358 8.15 11.88 -8.72
C VAL A 358 7.40 12.86 -7.82
N VAL A 359 8.10 13.40 -6.83
CA VAL A 359 7.59 14.33 -5.82
C VAL A 359 8.55 15.50 -5.63
N GLN A 360 8.01 16.65 -5.25
CA GLN A 360 8.76 17.89 -5.02
C GLN A 360 9.08 18.08 -3.54
N PRO A 361 10.12 18.86 -3.18
CA PRO A 361 10.28 19.37 -1.82
C PRO A 361 8.99 20.04 -1.31
N GLY A 362 8.55 19.67 -0.11
CA GLY A 362 7.29 20.14 0.49
C GLY A 362 6.09 19.21 0.30
N ASP A 363 6.09 18.33 -0.72
CA ASP A 363 5.08 17.27 -0.84
C ASP A 363 5.16 16.31 0.36
N ILE A 364 4.03 15.70 0.72
CA ILE A 364 3.95 14.71 1.81
C ILE A 364 3.60 13.35 1.24
N VAL A 365 4.50 12.38 1.43
CA VAL A 365 4.27 10.96 1.13
C VAL A 365 3.66 10.32 2.37
N PHE A 366 2.63 9.48 2.23
CA PHE A 366 2.04 8.78 3.37
C PHE A 366 1.52 7.38 3.02
N LEU A 367 1.60 6.46 3.98
CA LEU A 367 1.07 5.10 3.92
C LEU A 367 -0.05 4.95 4.95
N THR A 368 -1.11 4.21 4.62
CA THR A 368 -2.30 4.05 5.48
C THR A 368 -2.71 2.59 5.65
N SER A 369 -3.14 2.17 6.84
CA SER A 369 -3.93 0.93 6.98
C SER A 369 -5.34 1.09 6.38
N ASP A 370 -6.10 0.00 6.29
CA ASP A 370 -7.44 0.05 5.73
C ASP A 370 -8.41 0.83 6.66
N GLY A 371 -8.17 0.81 7.98
CA GLY A 371 -8.93 1.55 8.98
C GLY A 371 -8.85 3.07 8.84
N ILE A 372 -7.84 3.60 8.16
CA ILE A 372 -7.87 4.99 7.69
C ILE A 372 -8.53 5.08 6.31
N SER A 373 -7.98 4.42 5.30
CA SER A 373 -8.35 4.67 3.89
C SER A 373 -9.82 4.33 3.58
N ASP A 374 -10.37 3.26 4.15
CA ASP A 374 -11.77 2.89 3.98
C ASP A 374 -12.72 3.91 4.60
N ASN A 375 -12.32 4.67 5.63
CA ASN A 375 -13.18 5.70 6.24
C ASN A 375 -13.36 6.93 5.34
N PHE A 376 -12.49 7.15 4.34
CA PHE A 376 -12.67 8.18 3.32
C PHE A 376 -13.65 7.76 2.20
N ASP A 377 -13.85 6.46 1.99
CA ASP A 377 -14.74 5.91 0.96
C ASP A 377 -16.19 6.42 1.08
N PRO A 378 -16.85 6.82 -0.03
CA PRO A 378 -18.16 7.45 0.03
C PRO A 378 -19.31 6.53 0.40
N VAL A 379 -19.14 5.21 0.24
CA VAL A 379 -20.13 4.19 0.62
C VAL A 379 -19.96 3.80 2.09
N VAL A 380 -18.71 3.71 2.58
CA VAL A 380 -18.41 3.53 4.01
C VAL A 380 -18.83 4.77 4.82
N GLY A 381 -18.57 5.97 4.28
CA GLY A 381 -19.02 7.25 4.82
C GLY A 381 -20.53 7.51 4.67
N LYS A 382 -21.27 6.66 3.93
CA LYS A 382 -22.73 6.72 3.74
C LYS A 382 -23.29 8.03 3.17
N PHE A 383 -22.54 8.71 2.32
CA PHE A 383 -23.07 9.80 1.49
C PHE A 383 -23.23 9.39 0.02
N ALA A 384 -22.85 8.17 -0.34
CA ALA A 384 -23.18 7.53 -1.61
C ALA A 384 -23.55 6.04 -1.44
N ILE A 385 -24.10 5.43 -2.49
CA ILE A 385 -24.41 4.00 -2.58
C ILE A 385 -23.64 3.38 -3.75
N ALA A 386 -23.06 2.21 -3.57
CA ALA A 386 -22.43 1.48 -4.69
C ALA A 386 -23.47 1.08 -5.74
N LYS A 387 -23.28 1.56 -6.99
CA LYS A 387 -24.11 1.17 -8.15
C LYS A 387 -24.09 -0.34 -8.32
N ARG A 388 -25.27 -0.96 -8.29
CA ARG A 388 -25.40 -2.41 -8.51
C ARG A 388 -25.55 -2.69 -10.00
N ASN A 389 -24.90 -3.74 -10.48
CA ASN A 389 -25.17 -4.31 -11.80
C ASN A 389 -26.59 -4.91 -11.83
N ARG A 390 -27.60 -4.05 -12.06
CA ARG A 390 -28.97 -4.47 -12.37
C ARG A 390 -28.90 -5.26 -13.67
N LYS A 391 -29.47 -6.48 -13.69
CA LYS A 391 -29.65 -7.20 -14.96
C LYS A 391 -30.74 -6.51 -15.74
N ASP A 392 -30.41 -6.01 -16.93
CA ASP A 392 -31.39 -5.42 -17.83
C ASP A 392 -32.52 -6.41 -18.10
N GLY A 393 -33.75 -6.06 -17.70
CA GLY A 393 -34.93 -6.92 -17.89
C GLY A 393 -35.98 -6.85 -16.78
N THR A 394 -35.65 -6.47 -15.55
CA THR A 394 -36.66 -6.27 -14.48
C THR A 394 -37.17 -4.84 -14.48
N ASN A 395 -38.19 -4.58 -15.30
CA ASN A 395 -38.90 -3.31 -15.39
C ASN A 395 -39.74 -3.07 -14.12
N THR A 396 -39.07 -2.69 -13.03
CA THR A 396 -39.71 -2.29 -11.77
C THR A 396 -39.41 -0.82 -11.52
N GLN A 397 -40.46 -0.03 -11.39
CA GLN A 397 -40.41 1.35 -10.89
C GLN A 397 -40.01 1.33 -9.42
N GLN A 398 -38.73 1.08 -9.16
CA GLN A 398 -38.16 1.31 -7.83
C GLN A 398 -38.02 2.83 -7.63
N PRO A 399 -38.40 3.37 -6.45
CA PRO A 399 -38.15 4.76 -6.14
C PRO A 399 -36.65 5.07 -6.25
N LEU A 400 -36.33 6.31 -6.61
CA LEU A 400 -34.95 6.77 -6.65
C LEU A 400 -34.27 6.52 -5.29
N PRO A 401 -33.00 6.05 -5.28
CA PRO A 401 -32.29 5.81 -4.04
C PRO A 401 -32.13 7.12 -3.25
N PRO A 402 -32.12 7.06 -1.89
CA PRO A 402 -32.06 8.26 -1.04
C PRO A 402 -30.67 8.95 -1.04
N LEU A 403 -29.68 8.35 -1.70
CA LEU A 403 -28.31 8.84 -1.84
C LEU A 403 -27.84 8.57 -3.28
N PRO A 404 -26.88 9.34 -3.82
CA PRO A 404 -26.35 9.14 -5.17
C PRO A 404 -25.74 7.74 -5.34
N GLU A 405 -26.07 7.06 -6.45
CA GLU A 405 -25.38 5.83 -6.87
C GLU A 405 -24.04 6.19 -7.54
N VAL A 406 -22.94 5.56 -7.10
CA VAL A 406 -21.59 5.76 -7.65
C VAL A 406 -21.00 4.47 -8.20
N GLU A 407 -20.27 4.57 -9.30
CA GLU A 407 -19.48 3.48 -9.88
C GLU A 407 -18.14 3.30 -9.16
N ALA A 408 -17.47 2.17 -9.33
CA ALA A 408 -16.22 1.86 -8.62
C ALA A 408 -15.12 2.93 -8.82
N HIS A 409 -14.96 3.41 -10.05
CA HIS A 409 -13.95 4.41 -10.37
C HIS A 409 -14.30 5.80 -9.78
N GLN A 410 -15.60 6.13 -9.72
CA GLN A 410 -16.10 7.35 -9.07
C GLN A 410 -15.93 7.25 -7.56
N ARG A 411 -16.15 6.07 -6.98
CA ARG A 411 -15.97 5.75 -5.56
C ARG A 411 -14.52 6.04 -5.14
N HIS A 412 -13.53 5.52 -5.89
CA HIS A 412 -12.10 5.84 -5.70
C HIS A 412 -11.80 7.34 -5.86
N ALA A 413 -12.29 8.00 -6.93
CA ALA A 413 -12.05 9.42 -7.15
C ALA A 413 -12.60 10.31 -6.02
N LEU A 414 -13.79 9.98 -5.49
CA LEU A 414 -14.39 10.67 -4.35
C LEU A 414 -13.61 10.45 -3.04
N THR A 415 -13.02 9.25 -2.84
CA THR A 415 -12.10 9.00 -1.72
C THR A 415 -10.90 9.96 -1.75
N LEU A 416 -10.23 10.09 -2.91
CA LEU A 416 -9.09 10.99 -3.06
C LEU A 416 -9.48 12.46 -2.88
N LEU A 417 -10.62 12.88 -3.45
CA LEU A 417 -11.13 14.24 -3.28
C LEU A 417 -11.45 14.56 -1.81
N ARG A 418 -12.00 13.61 -1.05
CA ARG A 418 -12.32 13.78 0.38
C ARG A 418 -11.07 13.81 1.26
N MET A 419 -10.02 13.06 0.90
CA MET A 419 -8.69 13.21 1.52
C MET A 419 -8.08 14.57 1.20
N GLN A 420 -8.15 15.03 -0.05
CA GLN A 420 -7.65 16.34 -0.46
C GLN A 420 -8.38 17.48 0.27
N ASP A 421 -9.71 17.42 0.35
CA ASP A 421 -10.56 18.42 0.98
C ASP A 421 -10.17 18.61 2.46
N LEU A 422 -10.07 17.50 3.21
CA LEU A 422 -9.58 17.47 4.59
C LEU A 422 -8.17 18.10 4.73
N LEU A 423 -7.26 17.81 3.80
CA LEU A 423 -5.88 18.30 3.87
C LEU A 423 -5.72 19.74 3.36
N GLN A 424 -6.68 20.28 2.59
CA GLN A 424 -6.65 21.67 2.12
C GLN A 424 -7.46 22.62 3.00
N GLN A 425 -8.55 22.15 3.62
CA GLN A 425 -9.52 22.97 4.37
C GLN A 425 -9.66 22.58 5.85
N GLY A 426 -9.19 21.39 6.24
CA GLY A 426 -9.30 20.89 7.61
C GLY A 426 -10.67 20.32 7.98
N LEU A 427 -10.89 20.21 9.30
CA LEU A 427 -12.12 19.68 9.92
C LEU A 427 -12.94 20.78 10.60
N TYR A 428 -12.30 21.87 10.99
CA TYR A 428 -12.87 22.94 11.80
C TYR A 428 -12.81 24.28 11.07
N GLN A 429 -13.72 25.18 11.47
CA GLN A 429 -13.82 26.49 10.87
C GLN A 429 -12.60 27.35 11.24
N GLY A 430 -11.78 27.70 10.24
CA GLY A 430 -10.53 28.43 10.44
C GLY A 430 -9.27 27.56 10.33
N ASP A 431 -9.40 26.25 10.13
CA ASP A 431 -8.28 25.40 9.73
C ASP A 431 -7.69 25.88 8.39
N GLY A 432 -6.36 25.76 8.26
CA GLY A 432 -5.64 26.04 7.00
C GLY A 432 -5.19 24.76 6.31
N ALA A 433 -4.59 24.91 5.12
CA ALA A 433 -3.97 23.79 4.41
C ALA A 433 -2.89 23.11 5.26
N CYS A 434 -2.86 21.78 5.20
CA CYS A 434 -1.94 20.92 5.93
C CYS A 434 -0.48 21.29 5.64
N SER A 435 0.30 21.51 6.70
CA SER A 435 1.68 22.03 6.59
C SER A 435 2.79 21.02 6.89
N SER A 436 2.46 19.88 7.50
CA SER A 436 3.45 18.93 8.01
C SER A 436 2.95 17.48 8.00
N ALA A 437 3.86 16.52 8.20
CA ALA A 437 3.54 15.09 8.23
C ALA A 437 2.76 14.71 9.51
N GLU A 438 3.04 15.38 10.63
CA GLU A 438 2.32 15.24 11.89
C GLU A 438 0.87 15.73 11.77
N ASP A 439 0.66 16.95 11.24
CA ASP A 439 -0.66 17.55 10.98
C ASP A 439 -1.51 16.67 10.03
N LEU A 440 -0.89 16.07 9.01
CA LEU A 440 -1.56 15.10 8.13
C LEU A 440 -2.05 13.87 8.91
N CYS A 441 -1.19 13.29 9.75
CA CYS A 441 -1.53 12.13 10.57
C CYS A 441 -2.68 12.44 11.53
N GLU A 442 -2.60 13.54 12.27
CA GLU A 442 -3.60 13.93 13.26
C GLU A 442 -4.98 14.18 12.62
N ARG A 443 -5.04 14.94 11.52
CA ARG A 443 -6.31 15.21 10.82
C ARG A 443 -6.97 13.94 10.29
N MET A 444 -6.20 13.02 9.68
CA MET A 444 -6.75 11.79 9.11
C MET A 444 -7.25 10.83 10.20
N VAL A 445 -6.57 10.75 11.34
CA VAL A 445 -7.01 9.96 12.50
C VAL A 445 -8.24 10.60 13.18
N ASP A 446 -8.26 11.91 13.40
CA ASP A 446 -9.41 12.61 14.00
C ASP A 446 -10.66 12.47 13.13
N PHE A 447 -10.52 12.61 11.81
CA PHE A 447 -11.59 12.36 10.85
C PHE A 447 -12.19 10.94 10.97
N ALA A 448 -11.35 9.90 10.93
CA ALA A 448 -11.82 8.50 11.04
C ALA A 448 -12.43 8.22 12.42
N THR A 449 -11.84 8.80 13.47
CA THR A 449 -12.32 8.75 14.85
C THR A 449 -13.73 9.34 15.00
N LYS A 450 -13.97 10.52 14.42
CA LYS A 450 -15.27 11.19 14.41
C LYS A 450 -16.31 10.43 13.60
N LEU A 451 -15.95 9.97 12.39
CA LEU A 451 -16.85 9.25 11.50
C LEU A 451 -17.37 7.95 12.13
N THR A 452 -16.52 7.26 12.89
CA THR A 452 -16.84 6.01 13.60
C THR A 452 -17.49 6.21 14.98
N ALA A 453 -17.53 7.44 15.52
CA ALA A 453 -18.00 7.71 16.89
C ALA A 453 -19.43 7.20 17.14
N ALA A 454 -20.32 7.31 16.14
CA ALA A 454 -21.70 6.80 16.26
C ALA A 454 -21.76 5.26 16.33
N LYS A 455 -20.85 4.55 15.64
CA LYS A 455 -20.75 3.09 15.72
C LYS A 455 -20.24 2.63 17.09
N ARG A 456 -19.20 3.29 17.60
CA ARG A 456 -18.66 3.03 18.94
C ARG A 456 -19.73 3.25 20.01
N ARG A 457 -20.39 4.41 20.05
CA ARG A 457 -21.51 4.68 20.99
C ARG A 457 -22.62 3.62 20.99
N ILE A 458 -22.92 3.00 19.85
CA ILE A 458 -23.90 1.89 19.77
C ILE A 458 -23.35 0.62 20.41
N LEU A 459 -22.05 0.31 20.25
CA LEU A 459 -21.39 -0.87 20.79
C LEU A 459 -20.97 -0.70 22.26
N GLU A 460 -20.77 0.54 22.72
CA GLU A 460 -20.39 0.89 24.09
C GLU A 460 -21.60 1.00 25.03
N ASP A 461 -22.81 0.80 24.51
CA ASP A 461 -24.08 0.80 25.27
C ASP A 461 -24.08 -0.30 26.36
N PRO A 462 -24.11 0.04 27.67
CA PRO A 462 -24.12 -0.95 28.75
C PRO A 462 -25.30 -1.93 28.70
N GLU A 463 -26.44 -1.57 28.09
CA GLU A 463 -27.60 -2.47 27.95
C GLU A 463 -27.32 -3.67 27.03
N LEU A 464 -26.27 -3.59 26.19
CA LEU A 464 -25.78 -4.72 25.40
C LEU A 464 -25.06 -5.78 26.24
N TYR A 465 -24.62 -5.44 27.45
CA TYR A 465 -23.77 -6.28 28.33
C TYR A 465 -24.45 -6.67 29.65
N ALA A 466 -25.75 -6.40 29.79
CA ALA A 466 -26.52 -6.78 30.98
C ALA A 466 -26.46 -8.30 31.23
N ALA A 467 -25.95 -8.69 32.40
CA ALA A 467 -25.64 -10.08 32.73
C ALA A 467 -26.88 -10.98 32.83
N GLY A 468 -26.80 -12.21 32.29
CA GLY A 468 -27.85 -13.22 32.48
C GLY A 468 -27.91 -14.36 31.46
N SER A 469 -27.18 -14.31 30.34
CA SER A 469 -27.14 -15.39 29.34
C SER A 469 -25.78 -16.11 29.30
N ALA A 470 -25.70 -17.23 28.59
CA ALA A 470 -24.44 -17.95 28.42
C ALA A 470 -23.49 -17.19 27.47
N PRO A 471 -22.15 -17.33 27.60
CA PRO A 471 -21.17 -16.53 26.84
C PRO A 471 -21.34 -16.53 25.31
N GLY A 472 -21.88 -17.61 24.73
CA GLY A 472 -22.19 -17.71 23.30
C GLY A 472 -23.53 -17.08 22.87
N GLU A 473 -24.50 -17.00 23.79
CA GLU A 473 -25.80 -16.37 23.52
C GLU A 473 -25.70 -14.85 23.57
N ASP A 474 -24.88 -14.29 24.47
CA ASP A 474 -24.66 -12.84 24.60
C ASP A 474 -24.04 -12.25 23.33
N ALA A 475 -23.02 -12.89 22.76
CA ALA A 475 -22.42 -12.44 21.50
C ALA A 475 -23.44 -12.42 20.34
N ARG A 476 -24.35 -13.39 20.29
CA ARG A 476 -25.41 -13.48 19.27
C ARG A 476 -26.51 -12.44 19.52
N ARG A 477 -26.93 -12.24 20.78
CA ARG A 477 -27.91 -11.21 21.18
C ARG A 477 -27.39 -9.80 20.93
N ARG A 478 -26.13 -9.51 21.29
CA ARG A 478 -25.44 -8.25 20.98
C ARG A 478 -25.47 -7.95 19.48
N ARG A 479 -25.02 -8.89 18.64
CA ARG A 479 -25.06 -8.73 17.18
C ARG A 479 -26.48 -8.52 16.63
N HIS A 480 -27.50 -9.15 17.22
CA HIS A 480 -28.90 -8.96 16.81
C HIS A 480 -29.47 -7.59 17.24
N ARG A 481 -29.12 -7.09 18.43
CA ARG A 481 -29.57 -5.78 18.94
C ARG A 481 -28.85 -4.61 18.24
N ALA A 482 -27.52 -4.68 18.16
CA ALA A 482 -26.71 -3.60 17.59
C ALA A 482 -26.71 -3.61 16.06
N GLY A 483 -26.74 -4.78 15.41
CA GLY A 483 -26.57 -4.95 13.97
C GLY A 483 -27.39 -4.01 13.08
N PRO A 484 -28.72 -3.91 13.26
CA PRO A 484 -29.56 -2.99 12.47
C PRO A 484 -29.15 -1.52 12.63
N ARG A 485 -28.80 -1.08 13.86
CA ARG A 485 -28.33 0.29 14.12
C ARG A 485 -26.96 0.53 13.48
N LEU A 486 -26.03 -0.42 13.62
CA LEU A 486 -24.68 -0.36 13.02
C LEU A 486 -24.70 -0.31 11.48
N THR A 487 -25.69 -0.94 10.84
CA THR A 487 -25.87 -0.83 9.38
C THR A 487 -26.41 0.52 8.93
N MET A 488 -26.86 1.40 9.83
CA MET A 488 -27.36 2.74 9.51
C MET A 488 -26.31 3.84 9.67
N VAL A 489 -25.38 3.72 10.60
CA VAL A 489 -24.33 4.73 10.89
C VAL A 489 -23.04 4.54 10.07
N PRO A 490 -22.26 5.61 9.80
CA PRO A 490 -21.10 5.58 8.90
C PRO A 490 -19.82 5.02 9.52
N GLY A 491 -18.79 4.93 8.67
CA GLY A 491 -17.43 4.56 9.04
C GLY A 491 -17.16 3.05 9.06
N LYS A 492 -15.88 2.67 9.12
CA LYS A 492 -15.41 1.31 9.37
C LYS A 492 -14.66 1.30 10.71
N LEU A 493 -14.99 0.35 11.58
CA LEU A 493 -14.23 0.11 12.81
C LEU A 493 -13.09 -0.82 12.44
N ASP A 494 -11.85 -0.35 12.58
CA ASP A 494 -10.66 -1.18 12.45
C ASP A 494 -9.48 -0.60 13.25
N HIS A 495 -8.32 -1.27 13.19
CA HIS A 495 -7.07 -0.60 13.56
C HIS A 495 -6.71 0.45 12.51
N ALA A 496 -6.29 1.62 12.97
CA ALA A 496 -6.09 2.79 12.14
C ALA A 496 -4.68 3.31 12.32
N SER A 497 -3.87 3.10 11.29
CA SER A 497 -2.45 3.47 11.29
C SER A 497 -2.08 4.30 10.07
N LEU A 498 -1.16 5.22 10.29
CA LEU A 498 -0.64 6.12 9.28
C LEU A 498 0.83 6.41 9.55
N VAL A 499 1.63 6.51 8.49
CA VAL A 499 3.01 6.99 8.56
C VAL A 499 3.27 7.93 7.39
N ALA A 500 3.84 9.10 7.68
CA ALA A 500 3.97 10.21 6.75
C ALA A 500 5.38 10.84 6.78
N PHE A 501 5.83 11.31 5.61
CA PHE A 501 7.13 11.95 5.38
C PHE A 501 6.98 13.17 4.49
N GLN A 502 7.43 14.33 4.97
CA GLN A 502 7.48 15.57 4.20
C GLN A 502 8.85 15.73 3.52
N VAL A 503 8.82 15.75 2.19
CA VAL A 503 10.00 15.70 1.33
C VAL A 503 10.84 16.98 1.45
N GLY A 504 12.17 16.85 1.44
CA GLY A 504 13.12 17.97 1.36
C GLY A 504 13.39 18.73 2.68
N ARG A 505 12.64 18.52 3.77
CA ARG A 505 12.91 19.23 5.06
C ARG A 505 14.15 18.72 5.81
N GLY A 506 14.51 17.44 5.67
CA GLY A 506 15.60 16.80 6.44
C GLY A 506 16.98 17.45 6.29
N SER A 507 17.25 18.10 5.15
CA SER A 507 18.54 18.76 4.87
C SER A 507 18.69 20.12 5.59
N SER A 508 17.59 20.77 5.97
CA SER A 508 17.61 22.16 6.48
C SER A 508 17.82 22.28 7.99
N SER A 509 17.35 21.30 8.79
CA SER A 509 17.46 21.31 10.25
C SER A 509 18.90 21.02 10.72
N ASN A 510 19.57 20.05 10.09
CA ASN A 510 20.95 19.68 10.42
C ASN A 510 21.97 20.79 10.09
N ALA A 511 21.70 21.65 9.11
CA ALA A 511 22.55 22.80 8.79
C ALA A 511 22.66 23.82 9.95
N ARG A 512 21.63 23.94 10.81
CA ARG A 512 21.69 24.76 12.02
C ARG A 512 22.46 24.06 13.14
N CYS A 513 22.22 22.77 13.36
CA CYS A 513 22.91 22.00 14.41
C CYS A 513 24.43 21.91 14.17
N ARG A 514 24.86 21.73 12.91
CA ARG A 514 26.28 21.67 12.53
C ARG A 514 27.04 22.98 12.71
N ARG A 515 26.34 24.13 12.80
CA ARG A 515 26.93 25.44 13.11
C ARG A 515 27.11 25.72 14.62
N GLN A 516 26.53 24.91 15.50
CA GLN A 516 26.64 25.11 16.96
C GLN A 516 27.60 24.14 17.67
N ARG A 517 28.13 23.10 17.00
CA ARG A 517 29.22 22.26 17.52
C ARG A 517 30.60 22.94 17.43
N GLY A 518 30.68 24.18 17.92
CA GLY A 518 31.89 25.01 18.03
C GLY A 518 32.15 25.57 19.43
N GLY A 519 31.29 25.23 20.41
CA GLY A 519 31.47 25.59 21.82
C GLY A 519 31.39 24.35 22.70
N ARG A 520 32.27 24.27 23.70
CA ARG A 520 31.97 23.52 24.93
C ARG A 520 30.84 24.28 25.64
N ASP A 521 29.91 23.57 26.26
CA ASP A 521 29.78 23.63 27.71
C ASP A 521 28.75 22.61 28.24
N VAL A 522 29.20 21.91 29.29
CA VAL A 522 28.48 21.54 30.52
C VAL A 522 27.10 20.85 30.39
N TYR A 523 27.10 19.56 30.67
CA TYR A 523 25.94 18.83 31.19
C TYR A 523 25.51 19.44 32.53
N ASP A 524 24.23 19.79 32.66
CA ASP A 524 23.55 19.84 33.96
C ASP A 524 22.27 18.99 33.86
N GLY A 525 22.03 18.15 34.86
CA GLY A 525 21.02 17.10 34.79
C GLY A 525 19.81 17.45 35.65
N GLN A 526 18.61 17.28 35.11
CA GLN A 526 17.42 17.12 35.94
C GLN A 526 16.34 16.26 35.29
N GLU A 527 15.65 15.51 36.15
CA GLU A 527 14.89 14.30 35.83
C GLU A 527 13.45 14.59 35.37
N ASP A 528 12.88 13.58 34.71
CA ASP A 528 11.48 13.13 34.75
C ASP A 528 10.33 14.14 34.87
N ARG A 529 9.45 14.08 33.86
CA ARG A 529 8.02 14.37 34.03
C ARG A 529 7.11 13.59 33.07
N ALA A 530 6.96 12.30 33.35
CA ALA A 530 5.75 11.59 32.97
C ALA A 530 4.54 12.12 33.78
N ASN A 531 3.33 11.86 33.27
CA ASN A 531 2.03 12.12 33.91
C ASN A 531 1.67 13.60 34.20
N ARG A 532 0.67 14.11 33.47
CA ARG A 532 -0.21 15.18 33.97
C ARG A 532 -1.67 14.82 33.82
N ASN A 533 -2.28 14.52 34.96
CA ASN A 533 -3.72 14.41 35.13
C ASN A 533 -4.44 15.75 34.90
N VAL A 534 -5.72 15.61 34.57
CA VAL A 534 -6.75 16.65 34.46
C VAL A 534 -6.79 17.57 35.70
N PRO A 535 -6.93 18.90 35.55
CA PRO A 535 -7.25 19.80 36.65
C PRO A 535 -8.76 19.77 36.95
N SER A 536 -9.12 19.54 38.21
CA SER A 536 -10.50 19.67 38.70
C SER A 536 -10.90 21.15 38.83
N THR A 537 -12.14 21.50 38.47
CA THR A 537 -12.76 22.79 38.82
C THR A 537 -14.03 22.54 39.66
N PRO A 538 -14.28 23.31 40.74
CA PRO A 538 -15.45 23.11 41.61
C PRO A 538 -16.68 23.89 41.11
N GLY A 539 -17.86 23.30 41.35
CA GLY A 539 -19.15 23.61 40.72
C GLY A 539 -19.72 25.03 40.85
N GLU A 540 -20.68 25.30 39.96
CA GLU A 540 -22.04 25.79 40.27
C GLU A 540 -23.01 25.34 39.13
N PRO A 541 -24.35 25.47 39.26
CA PRO A 541 -25.28 24.37 38.91
C PRO A 541 -25.92 24.40 37.50
N ASP A 542 -26.60 23.29 37.20
CA ASP A 542 -27.41 23.04 36.00
C ASP A 542 -28.55 24.07 35.79
N ASP A 543 -28.64 24.64 34.59
CA ASP A 543 -29.92 24.91 33.92
C ASP A 543 -29.71 25.18 32.40
N TYR A 544 -30.04 24.23 31.52
CA TYR A 544 -30.31 24.49 30.09
C TYR A 544 -31.31 23.45 29.55
N PRO A 545 -32.40 23.86 28.87
CA PRO A 545 -33.49 22.97 28.46
C PRO A 545 -33.24 22.22 27.14
N ASP A 546 -33.98 21.13 26.98
CA ASP A 546 -34.03 20.31 25.77
C ASP A 546 -34.50 21.03 24.49
N ASN A 547 -34.17 20.40 23.36
CA ASN A 547 -34.73 20.55 22.00
C ASN A 547 -34.31 21.79 21.16
N LEU A 548 -33.33 21.59 20.28
CA LEU A 548 -33.46 22.00 18.86
C LEU A 548 -32.85 20.92 17.94
N PRO A 549 -33.43 20.68 16.75
CA PRO A 549 -33.00 19.60 15.85
C PRO A 549 -31.81 20.01 14.97
N TYR A 550 -30.83 19.11 14.81
CA TYR A 550 -29.78 19.26 13.80
C TYR A 550 -30.29 18.79 12.42
N GLU A 551 -30.74 19.75 11.60
CA GLU A 551 -30.65 19.62 10.15
C GLU A 551 -29.24 20.06 9.72
N THR A 552 -28.33 19.11 9.51
CA THR A 552 -27.08 19.38 8.77
C THR A 552 -27.25 18.85 7.37
N THR A 553 -27.54 19.74 6.42
CA THR A 553 -27.44 19.43 4.99
C THR A 553 -25.96 19.36 4.61
N ILE A 554 -25.54 18.24 4.02
CA ILE A 554 -24.22 18.00 3.39
C ILE A 554 -24.49 17.41 2.01
#